data_AF-A0A316LGT2-F1
#
_entry.id   AF-A0A316LGT2-F1
#
_cell.length_a   1.000
_cell.length_b   1.000
_cell.length_c   1.000
_cell.angle_alpha   90.00
_cell.angle_beta   90.00
_cell.angle_gamma   90.00
#
_symmetry.space_group_name_H-M   'P 1'
#
loop_
_entity.id
_entity.type
_entity.pdbx_description
1 polymer ?
#
loop_
_entity_poly.entity_id
_entity_poly.type
_entity_poly.pdbx_seq_one_letter_code
_entity_poly.pdbx_strand_id
1 'polypeptide(L)'
;MSKEEKKKLFKEFENDKEASFIYFKAHRIYLLCFIGVVYSIIATIFDIVKDVKYYAYLMDAFLFIFCIIFGIKMSKFKKNEFNKYLKKHISNEN
;
A
#
# COMPACT_ATOMS: atom_id res chain seq x y z
N MET A 1 -19.40 -10.53 -10.31
CA MET A 1 -18.30 -11.38 -9.85
C MET A 1 -18.47 -11.68 -8.37
N SER A 2 -18.59 -12.95 -8.02
CA SER A 2 -18.70 -13.41 -6.63
C SER A 2 -17.37 -13.22 -5.87
N LYS A 3 -17.40 -13.24 -4.53
CA LYS A 3 -16.17 -13.19 -3.70
C LYS A 3 -15.23 -14.37 -4.01
N GLU A 4 -15.77 -15.51 -4.41
CA GLU A 4 -15.01 -16.72 -4.70
C GLU A 4 -14.31 -16.66 -6.05
N GLU A 5 -15.01 -16.19 -7.08
CA GLU A 5 -14.43 -15.93 -8.41
C GLU A 5 -13.26 -14.96 -8.32
N LYS A 6 -13.42 -13.89 -7.55
CA LYS A 6 -12.37 -12.89 -7.35
C LYS A 6 -11.14 -13.46 -6.63
N LYS A 7 -11.33 -14.42 -5.73
CA LYS A 7 -10.24 -15.15 -5.06
C LYS A 7 -9.50 -16.09 -6.02
N LYS A 8 -10.22 -16.77 -6.92
CA LYS A 8 -9.61 -17.64 -7.94
C LYS A 8 -8.78 -16.82 -8.93
N LEU A 9 -9.34 -15.74 -9.45
CA LEU A 9 -8.64 -14.79 -10.34
C LEU A 9 -7.42 -14.15 -9.68
N PHE A 10 -7.47 -13.91 -8.36
CA PHE A 10 -6.32 -13.40 -7.63
C PHE A 10 -5.18 -14.44 -7.56
N LYS A 11 -5.50 -15.73 -7.38
CA LYS A 11 -4.50 -16.81 -7.39
C LYS A 11 -3.87 -16.99 -8.78
N GLU A 12 -4.68 -16.91 -9.84
CA GLU A 12 -4.19 -16.95 -11.22
C GLU A 12 -3.29 -15.75 -11.52
N PHE A 13 -3.72 -14.56 -11.11
CA PHE A 13 -2.91 -13.35 -11.19
C PHE A 13 -1.58 -13.51 -10.47
N GLU A 14 -1.58 -14.06 -9.25
CA GLU A 14 -0.37 -14.29 -8.46
C GLU A 14 0.61 -15.29 -9.11
N ASN A 15 0.11 -16.22 -9.92
CA ASN A 15 0.93 -17.15 -10.69
C ASN A 15 1.49 -16.53 -11.99
N ASP A 16 0.90 -15.46 -12.51
CA ASP A 16 1.42 -14.69 -13.64
C ASP A 16 2.54 -13.74 -13.16
N LYS A 17 3.80 -14.19 -13.28
CA LYS A 17 4.96 -13.45 -12.78
C LYS A 17 5.14 -12.07 -13.42
N GLU A 18 4.74 -11.87 -14.68
CA GLU A 18 4.88 -10.56 -15.33
C GLU A 18 3.80 -9.58 -14.87
N ALA A 19 2.54 -10.03 -14.82
CA ALA A 19 1.43 -9.19 -14.42
C ALA A 19 1.42 -8.88 -12.91
N SER A 20 1.82 -9.85 -12.07
CA SER A 20 1.79 -9.70 -10.61
C SER A 20 2.97 -8.93 -10.03
N PHE A 21 4.12 -8.89 -10.71
CA PHE A 21 5.34 -8.28 -10.18
C PHE A 21 5.12 -6.82 -9.77
N ILE A 22 4.48 -6.03 -10.64
CA ILE A 22 4.20 -4.61 -10.41
C ILE A 22 3.24 -4.43 -9.23
N TYR A 23 2.21 -5.26 -9.14
CA TYR A 23 1.25 -5.25 -8.02
C TYR A 23 1.93 -5.57 -6.68
N PHE A 24 2.77 -6.60 -6.62
CA PHE A 24 3.46 -6.98 -5.39
C PHE A 24 4.51 -5.94 -4.97
N LYS A 25 5.22 -5.34 -5.93
CA LYS A 25 6.12 -4.22 -5.65
C LYS A 25 5.35 -3.04 -5.05
N ALA A 26 4.19 -2.72 -5.62
CA ALA A 26 3.31 -1.70 -5.07
C ALA A 26 2.77 -2.05 -3.68
N HIS A 27 2.43 -3.33 -3.47
CA HIS A 27 1.96 -3.80 -2.18
C HIS A 27 3.03 -3.70 -1.10
N ARG A 28 4.29 -4.01 -1.41
CA ARG A 28 5.43 -3.84 -0.49
C ARG A 28 5.62 -2.38 -0.10
N ILE A 29 5.56 -1.46 -1.07
CA ILE A 29 5.68 -0.01 -0.80
C ILE A 29 4.52 0.47 0.07
N TYR A 30 3.29 0.02 -0.20
CA TYR A 30 2.14 0.30 0.66
C TYR A 30 2.38 -0.18 2.10
N LEU A 31 2.95 -1.37 2.26
CA LEU A 31 3.22 -1.96 3.58
C LEU A 31 4.33 -1.19 4.33
N LEU A 32 5.36 -0.73 3.62
CA LEU A 32 6.36 0.19 4.17
C LEU A 32 5.74 1.52 4.63
N CYS A 33 4.81 2.08 3.85
CA CYS A 33 4.09 3.29 4.26
C CYS A 33 3.28 3.06 5.53
N PHE A 34 2.61 1.91 5.64
CA PHE A 34 1.87 1.54 6.85
C PHE A 34 2.78 1.41 8.08
N ILE A 35 3.94 0.78 7.93
CA ILE A 35 4.95 0.71 9.01
C ILE A 35 5.42 2.12 9.38
N GLY A 36 5.65 3.01 8.40
CA GLY A 36 6.05 4.40 8.65
C GLY A 36 5.00 5.19 9.43
N VAL A 37 3.71 4.99 9.15
CA VAL A 37 2.62 5.58 9.94
C VAL A 37 2.69 5.11 11.40
N VAL A 38 2.76 3.80 11.63
CA VAL A 38 2.85 3.23 12.99
C VAL A 38 4.08 3.76 13.72
N TYR A 39 5.23 3.78 13.05
CA TYR A 39 6.48 4.28 13.60
C TYR A 39 6.37 5.76 14.02
N SER A 40 5.85 6.62 13.15
CA SER A 40 5.72 8.06 13.46
C SER A 40 4.80 8.32 14.65
N ILE A 41 3.73 7.53 14.84
CA ILE A 41 2.88 7.62 16.03
C ILE A 41 3.66 7.27 17.30
N ILE A 42 4.41 6.16 17.27
CA ILE A 42 5.22 5.71 18.42
C ILE A 42 6.32 6.72 18.75
N ALA A 43 7.01 7.23 17.72
CA ALA A 43 8.06 8.24 17.85
C ALA A 43 7.51 9.53 18.45
N THR A 44 6.35 10.01 17.99
CA THR A 44 5.69 11.20 18.55
C THR A 44 5.35 11.00 20.03
N ILE A 45 4.82 9.83 20.41
CA ILE A 45 4.53 9.52 21.82
C ILE A 45 5.81 9.52 22.65
N PHE A 46 6.88 8.91 22.14
CA PHE A 46 8.18 8.88 22.82
C PHE A 46 8.75 10.28 23.01
N ASP A 47 8.67 11.12 21.99
CA ASP A 47 9.15 12.49 22.03
C ASP A 47 8.37 13.34 23.03
N ILE A 48 7.05 13.14 23.16
CA ILE A 48 6.22 13.79 24.20
C ILE A 48 6.70 13.37 25.60
N VAL A 49 6.95 12.08 25.81
CA VAL A 49 7.40 11.56 27.13
C VAL A 49 8.80 12.04 27.49
N LYS A 50 9.66 12.31 26.50
CA LYS A 50 11.06 12.69 26.69
C LYS A 50 11.33 14.19 26.57
N ASP A 51 10.29 15.00 26.39
CA ASP A 51 10.37 16.47 26.27
C ASP A 51 11.42 16.90 25.21
N VAL A 52 11.32 16.25 24.04
CA VAL A 52 12.29 16.40 22.95
C VAL A 52 12.06 17.72 22.21
N LYS A 53 13.10 18.23 21.54
CA LYS A 53 13.06 19.50 20.80
C LYS A 53 11.98 19.51 19.73
N TYR A 54 11.39 20.69 19.52
CA TYR A 54 10.31 20.93 18.54
C TYR A 54 10.57 20.37 17.13
N TYR A 55 11.81 20.38 16.65
CA TYR A 55 12.18 19.85 15.34
C TYR A 55 11.89 18.35 15.17
N ALA A 56 11.93 17.57 16.26
CA ALA A 56 11.65 16.14 16.23
C ALA A 56 10.16 15.88 15.91
N TYR A 57 9.24 16.59 16.59
CA TYR A 57 7.81 16.54 16.28
C TYR A 57 7.49 16.96 14.84
N LEU A 58 8.20 17.96 14.31
CA LEU A 58 7.99 18.43 12.94
C LEU A 58 8.39 17.35 11.92
N MET A 59 9.50 16.65 12.17
CA MET A 59 9.97 15.55 11.32
C MET A 59 9.02 14.35 11.36
N ASP A 60 8.52 14.00 12.55
CA ASP A 60 7.56 12.92 12.72
C ASP A 60 6.22 13.22 12.05
N ALA A 61 5.72 14.46 12.18
CA ALA A 61 4.52 14.91 11.49
C ALA A 61 4.69 14.89 9.96
N PHE A 62 5.85 15.32 9.47
CA PHE A 62 6.17 15.25 8.03
C PHE A 62 6.20 13.79 7.54
N LEU A 63 6.85 12.90 8.28
CA LEU A 63 6.90 11.47 7.96
C LEU A 63 5.50 10.85 7.95
N PHE A 64 4.67 11.17 8.94
CA PHE A 64 3.30 10.68 9.05
C PHE A 64 2.46 11.10 7.83
N ILE A 65 2.45 12.40 7.50
CA ILE A 65 1.72 12.93 6.35
C ILE A 65 2.23 12.31 5.04
N PHE A 66 3.56 12.21 4.88
CA PHE A 66 4.18 11.60 3.71
C PHE A 66 3.72 10.14 3.54
N CYS A 67 3.80 9.34 4.60
CA CYS A 67 3.40 7.94 4.57
C CYS A 67 1.90 7.75 4.29
N ILE A 68 1.03 8.63 4.81
CA ILE A 68 -0.40 8.59 4.48
C ILE A 68 -0.65 8.88 3.00
N ILE A 69 -0.09 9.98 2.48
CA ILE A 69 -0.30 10.38 1.08
C ILE A 69 0.21 9.30 0.13
N PHE A 70 1.43 8.81 0.35
CA PHE A 70 2.02 7.74 -0.46
C PHE A 70 1.25 6.43 -0.30
N GLY A 71 0.83 6.07 0.91
CA GLY A 71 0.04 4.87 1.18
C GLY A 71 -1.29 4.88 0.42
N ILE A 72 -2.02 6.00 0.43
CA ILE A 72 -3.27 6.15 -0.34
C ILE A 72 -3.01 6.02 -1.84
N LYS A 73 -1.98 6.72 -2.34
CA LYS A 73 -1.61 6.67 -3.77
C LYS A 73 -1.27 5.25 -4.22
N MET A 74 -0.50 4.52 -3.41
CA MET A 74 -0.08 3.15 -3.73
C MET A 74 -1.22 2.14 -3.61
N SER A 75 -2.15 2.35 -2.67
CA SER A 75 -3.36 1.55 -2.56
C SER A 75 -4.24 1.69 -3.81
N LYS A 76 -4.43 2.92 -4.31
CA LYS A 76 -5.14 3.17 -5.59
C LYS A 76 -4.42 2.52 -6.77
N PHE A 77 -3.09 2.65 -6.84
CA PHE A 77 -2.28 2.06 -7.90
C PHE A 77 -2.42 0.52 -7.94
N LYS A 78 -2.28 -0.13 -6.78
CA LYS A 78 -2.45 -1.57 -6.60
C LYS A 78 -3.82 -2.05 -7.10
N LYS A 79 -4.89 -1.31 -6.75
CA LYS A 79 -6.26 -1.62 -7.19
C LYS A 79 -6.42 -1.46 -8.71
N ASN A 80 -5.79 -0.46 -9.31
CA ASN A 80 -5.82 -0.25 -10.76
C ASN A 80 -5.10 -1.36 -11.52
N GLU A 81 -3.93 -1.81 -11.07
CA GLU A 81 -3.21 -2.91 -11.72
C GLU A 81 -4.02 -4.21 -11.71
N PHE A 82 -4.63 -4.56 -10.56
CA PHE A 82 -5.52 -5.72 -10.51
C PHE A 82 -6.75 -5.56 -11.40
N ASN A 83 -7.34 -4.36 -11.46
CA ASN A 83 -8.47 -4.09 -12.36
C ASN A 83 -8.10 -4.17 -13.84
N LYS A 84 -6.89 -3.77 -14.24
CA LYS A 84 -6.40 -3.95 -15.61
C LYS A 84 -6.30 -5.44 -15.96
N TYR A 85 -5.76 -6.24 -15.05
CA TYR A 85 -5.69 -7.69 -15.22
C TYR A 85 -7.10 -8.30 -15.39
N LEU A 86 -8.04 -7.93 -14.51
CA LEU A 86 -9.43 -8.39 -14.61
C LEU A 86 -10.08 -8.04 -15.95
N LYS A 87 -9.89 -6.81 -16.45
CA LYS A 87 -10.43 -6.40 -17.76
C LYS A 87 -9.84 -7.20 -18.91
N LYS A 88 -8.52 -7.48 -18.87
CA LYS A 88 -7.85 -8.29 -19.88
C LYS A 88 -8.36 -9.73 -19.90
N HIS A 89 -8.60 -10.31 -18.72
CA HIS A 89 -9.16 -11.65 -18.59
C HIS A 89 -10.56 -11.75 -19.19
N ILE A 90 -11.47 -10.85 -18.79
CA ILE A 90 -12.86 -10.82 -19.29
C ILE A 90 -12.91 -10.59 -20.81
N SER A 91 -11.98 -9.79 -21.36
CA SER A 91 -11.91 -9.54 -22.80
C SER A 91 -11.36 -10.72 -23.61
N ASN A 92 -10.61 -11.64 -22.99
CA ASN A 92 -10.09 -12.84 -23.66
C ASN A 92 -11.07 -14.02 -23.57
N GLU A 93 -12.05 -13.97 -22.67
CA GLU A 93 -13.11 -14.99 -22.52
C GLU A 93 -14.34 -14.71 -23.41
N ASN A 94 -14.44 -13.54 -24.03
CA ASN A 94 -15.49 -13.14 -25.00
C ASN A 94 -14.96 -13.19 -26.44
#